data_AF-A0A1I7XM39-F1
#
_entry.id   AF-A0A1I7XM39-F1
#
_cell.length_a   1.000
_cell.length_b   1.000
_cell.length_c   1.000
_cell.angle_alpha   90.00
_cell.angle_beta   90.00
_cell.angle_gamma   90.00
#
_symmetry.space_group_name_H-M   'P 1'
#
loop_
_entity.id
_entity.type
_entity.pdbx_description
1 polymer ?
#
loop_
_entity_poly.entity_id
_entity_poly.type
_entity_poly.pdbx_seq_one_letter_code
_entity_poly.pdbx_strand_id
1 'polypeptide(L)'
;MNRRVLVHSTGQDIENIRIQDEQAKEVPIFEVSQSHPQILEVETAEDLIVHKNYTLYIEFSGRIDNPRMSGIFSTPYIHENEKRWKTSTHLQTQEARSLFPCIDTPEAKAYFETNITHPSGTQALFNTIETSVDDNGDVIDCSKYLLYSEWTTTSFERTSVMSTYLFALAVSSMPYKETHTRNGVRVRPNTIREYSSAQRRDHVGTATLYGW
;
A
#
# COMPACT_ATOMS: atom_id res chain seq x y z
N MET A 1 29.89 4.77 -14.60
CA MET A 1 28.78 5.34 -15.37
C MET A 1 27.54 5.22 -14.51
N ASN A 2 26.85 6.32 -14.25
CA ASN A 2 25.74 6.37 -13.28
C ASN A 2 24.43 6.36 -14.05
N ARG A 3 24.14 5.25 -14.74
CA ARG A 3 22.99 5.16 -15.65
C ARG A 3 21.88 4.25 -15.14
N ARG A 4 22.10 3.56 -14.02
CA ARG A 4 21.21 2.49 -13.57
C ARG A 4 20.52 2.88 -12.27
N VAL A 5 19.20 2.77 -12.29
CA VAL A 5 18.35 2.86 -11.11
C VAL A 5 17.81 1.46 -10.85
N LEU A 6 18.06 0.95 -9.64
CA LEU A 6 17.62 -0.38 -9.22
C LEU A 6 16.58 -0.22 -8.12
N VAL A 7 15.40 -0.81 -8.31
CA VAL A 7 14.39 -0.94 -7.27
C VAL A 7 13.96 -2.40 -7.13
N HIS A 8 13.53 -2.80 -5.94
CA HIS A 8 12.96 -4.12 -5.72
C HIS A 8 11.51 -4.16 -6.21
N SER A 9 11.14 -5.21 -6.95
CA SER A 9 9.79 -5.42 -7.48
C SER A 9 9.58 -6.93 -7.68
N THR A 10 8.45 -7.47 -7.25
CA THR A 10 8.14 -8.91 -7.34
C THR A 10 6.67 -9.13 -7.64
N GLY A 11 6.39 -9.71 -8.82
CA GLY A 11 5.03 -10.12 -9.20
C GLY A 11 4.11 -8.98 -9.63
N GLN A 12 4.64 -7.77 -9.84
CA GLN A 12 3.91 -6.69 -10.50
C GLN A 12 4.16 -6.71 -12.01
N ASP A 13 3.11 -6.42 -12.77
CA ASP A 13 3.16 -6.11 -14.18
C ASP A 13 3.46 -4.61 -14.32
N ILE A 14 4.59 -4.25 -14.92
CA ILE A 14 5.00 -2.86 -15.10
C ILE A 14 4.42 -2.32 -16.41
N GLU A 15 3.62 -1.27 -16.32
CA GLU A 15 2.84 -0.73 -17.45
C GLU A 15 3.54 0.48 -18.08
N ASN A 16 4.04 1.40 -17.24
CA ASN A 16 4.73 2.61 -17.70
C ASN A 16 5.82 3.03 -16.72
N ILE A 17 6.93 3.56 -17.22
CA ILE A 17 8.02 4.11 -16.42
C ILE A 17 8.49 5.42 -17.03
N ARG A 18 8.67 6.44 -16.19
CA ARG A 18 9.34 7.69 -16.58
C ARG A 18 10.24 8.21 -15.46
N ILE A 19 11.34 8.85 -15.83
CA ILE A 19 12.23 9.55 -14.90
C ILE A 19 12.17 11.03 -15.23
N GLN A 20 12.01 11.86 -14.20
CA GLN A 20 12.12 13.31 -14.32
C GLN A 20 13.20 13.84 -13.40
N ASP A 21 13.84 14.93 -13.81
CA ASP A 21 14.70 15.70 -12.92
C ASP A 21 13.90 16.72 -12.09
N GLU A 22 14.60 17.46 -11.23
CA GLU A 22 14.03 18.50 -10.38
C GLU A 22 13.32 19.65 -11.14
N GLN A 23 13.59 19.82 -12.44
CA GLN A 23 12.91 20.80 -13.31
C GLN A 23 11.72 20.15 -14.07
N ALA A 24 11.31 18.95 -13.69
CA ALA A 24 10.31 18.12 -14.38
C ALA A 24 10.69 17.78 -15.83
N LYS A 25 11.96 17.90 -16.20
CA LYS A 25 12.45 17.48 -17.52
C LYS A 25 12.61 15.96 -17.52
N GLU A 26 12.06 15.30 -18.54
CA GLU A 26 12.23 13.85 -18.71
C GLU A 26 13.68 13.47 -19.02
N VAL A 27 14.16 12.44 -18.35
CA VAL A 27 15.44 11.78 -18.61
C VAL A 27 15.15 10.58 -19.51
N PRO A 28 15.71 10.51 -20.73
CA PRO A 28 15.44 9.40 -21.64
C PRO A 28 15.88 8.06 -21.05
N ILE A 29 14.98 7.09 -21.06
CA ILE A 29 15.24 5.70 -20.66
C ILE A 29 15.76 4.95 -21.88
N PHE A 30 16.88 4.25 -21.72
CA PHE A 30 17.46 3.37 -22.72
C PHE A 30 16.82 1.98 -22.66
N GLU A 31 16.72 1.40 -21.47
CA GLU A 31 16.19 0.05 -21.28
C GLU A 31 15.53 -0.10 -19.90
N VAL A 32 14.50 -0.95 -19.84
CA VAL A 32 13.90 -1.45 -18.60
C VAL A 32 14.06 -2.97 -18.58
N SER A 33 14.68 -3.51 -17.54
CA SER A 33 14.96 -4.93 -17.41
C SER A 33 14.43 -5.51 -16.09
N GLN A 34 13.78 -6.67 -16.19
CA GLN A 34 13.39 -7.51 -15.04
C GLN A 34 14.14 -8.85 -15.07
N SER A 35 15.35 -8.85 -15.64
CA SER A 35 16.18 -10.06 -15.80
C SER A 35 16.66 -10.66 -14.48
N HIS A 36 16.80 -9.85 -13.44
CA HIS A 36 17.18 -10.29 -12.11
C HIS A 36 15.94 -10.55 -11.26
N PRO A 37 15.87 -11.69 -10.55
CA PRO A 37 14.77 -11.95 -9.64
C PRO A 37 14.60 -10.80 -8.64
N GLN A 38 13.37 -10.35 -8.48
CA GLN A 38 12.97 -9.32 -7.52
C GLN A 38 13.54 -7.91 -7.76
N ILE A 39 14.17 -7.64 -8.91
CA ILE A 39 14.76 -6.34 -9.24
C ILE A 39 14.17 -5.82 -10.55
N LEU A 40 13.80 -4.55 -10.53
CA LEU A 40 13.50 -3.75 -11.72
C LEU A 40 14.70 -2.80 -11.94
N GLU A 41 15.37 -2.98 -13.07
CA GLU A 41 16.49 -2.16 -13.51
C GLU A 41 16.02 -1.19 -14.59
N VAL A 42 16.26 0.11 -14.36
CA VAL A 42 15.99 1.17 -15.34
C VAL A 42 17.33 1.77 -15.74
N GLU A 43 17.72 1.58 -16.99
CA GLU A 43 18.94 2.16 -17.57
C GLU A 43 18.58 3.44 -18.35
N THR A 44 19.22 4.56 -18.01
CA THR A 44 19.06 5.85 -18.68
C THR A 44 20.01 5.98 -19.87
N ALA A 45 19.57 6.67 -20.93
CA ALA A 45 20.41 6.93 -22.11
C ALA A 45 21.58 7.88 -21.80
N GLU A 46 21.42 8.71 -20.77
CA GLU A 46 22.39 9.70 -20.30
C GLU A 46 22.83 9.40 -18.85
N ASP A 47 24.01 9.84 -18.45
CA ASP A 47 24.47 9.69 -17.06
C ASP A 47 23.66 10.57 -16.11
N LEU A 48 23.20 9.96 -15.00
CA LEU A 48 22.61 10.69 -13.88
C LEU A 48 23.68 11.50 -13.15
N ILE A 49 23.36 12.74 -12.84
CA ILE A 49 24.27 13.68 -12.18
C ILE A 49 24.26 13.41 -10.68
N VAL A 50 25.44 13.17 -10.12
CA VAL A 50 25.61 12.97 -8.67
C VAL A 50 25.13 14.22 -7.93
N HIS A 51 24.41 14.02 -6.82
CA HIS A 51 23.79 15.09 -6.02
C HIS A 51 22.63 15.83 -6.68
N LYS A 52 22.13 15.39 -7.84
CA LYS A 52 20.86 15.85 -8.41
C LYS A 52 19.71 14.92 -7.97
N ASN A 53 18.56 15.51 -7.67
CA ASN A 53 17.34 14.74 -7.36
C ASN A 53 16.60 14.36 -8.65
N TYR A 54 16.06 13.15 -8.64
CA TYR A 54 15.24 12.61 -9.71
C TYR A 54 13.99 11.95 -9.12
N THR A 55 12.91 11.98 -9.88
CA THR A 55 11.66 11.30 -9.55
C THR A 55 11.43 10.17 -10.55
N LEU A 56 11.36 8.95 -10.04
CA LEU A 56 10.99 7.76 -10.81
C LEU A 56 9.48 7.52 -10.63
N TYR A 57 8.75 7.57 -11.73
CA TYR A 57 7.32 7.22 -11.77
C TYR A 57 7.18 5.83 -12.38
N ILE A 58 6.40 4.99 -11.73
CA ILE A 58 6.12 3.63 -12.18
C ILE A 58 4.62 3.41 -12.07
N GLU A 59 3.99 3.10 -13.19
CA GLU A 59 2.63 2.58 -13.27
C GLU A 59 2.72 1.06 -13.32
N PHE A 60 1.97 0.40 -12.45
CA PHE A 60 2.04 -1.05 -12.30
C PHE A 60 0.70 -1.61 -11.83
N SER A 61 0.47 -2.88 -12.14
CA SER A 61 -0.63 -3.66 -11.61
C SER A 61 -0.13 -4.95 -10.96
N GLY A 62 -0.95 -5.53 -10.09
CA GLY A 62 -0.58 -6.72 -9.33
C GLY A 62 -1.81 -7.44 -8.80
N ARG A 63 -1.65 -8.73 -8.51
CA ARG A 63 -2.75 -9.57 -8.01
C ARG A 63 -2.78 -9.57 -6.49
N ILE A 64 -3.98 -9.50 -5.91
CA ILE A 64 -4.22 -9.66 -4.47
C ILE A 64 -4.75 -11.07 -4.21
N ASP A 65 -3.87 -12.07 -4.32
CA ASP A 65 -4.23 -13.48 -4.14
C ASP A 65 -3.22 -14.29 -3.32
N ASN A 66 -2.40 -13.62 -2.49
CA ASN A 66 -1.38 -14.30 -1.69
C ASN A 66 -2.01 -15.08 -0.50
N PRO A 67 -1.99 -16.43 -0.51
CA PRO A 67 -2.61 -17.24 0.54
C PRO A 67 -1.77 -17.27 1.83
N ARG A 68 -0.51 -16.79 1.80
CA ARG A 68 0.41 -16.82 2.94
C ARG A 68 0.26 -15.63 3.88
N MET A 69 -0.70 -14.73 3.63
CA MET A 69 -0.90 -13.51 4.42
C MET A 69 0.39 -12.67 4.49
N SER A 70 1.04 -12.53 3.34
CA SER A 70 2.31 -11.81 3.15
C SER A 70 2.14 -10.83 1.97
N GLY A 71 2.85 -9.71 1.98
CA GLY A 71 2.63 -8.65 1.00
C GLY A 71 1.24 -8.03 1.19
N ILE A 72 0.50 -7.83 0.11
CA ILE A 72 -0.93 -7.52 0.15
C ILE A 72 -1.77 -8.78 -0.03
N PHE A 73 -2.78 -8.94 0.81
CA PHE A 73 -3.62 -10.13 0.80
C PHE A 73 -5.04 -9.83 1.28
N SER A 74 -5.98 -10.68 0.87
CA SER A 74 -7.39 -10.60 1.25
C SER A 74 -7.80 -11.81 2.08
N THR A 75 -8.49 -11.57 3.19
CA THR A 75 -9.04 -12.64 4.05
C THR A 75 -10.54 -12.47 4.23
N PRO A 76 -11.32 -13.56 4.20
CA PRO A 76 -12.75 -13.48 4.45
C PRO A 76 -13.04 -13.34 5.95
N TYR A 77 -14.16 -12.72 6.28
CA TYR A 77 -14.74 -12.73 7.62
C TYR A 77 -16.27 -12.79 7.53
N ILE A 78 -16.92 -13.27 8.59
CA ILE A 78 -18.38 -13.28 8.67
C ILE A 78 -18.85 -12.14 9.56
N HIS A 79 -19.76 -11.33 9.05
CA HIS A 79 -20.45 -10.30 9.82
C HIS A 79 -21.93 -10.35 9.51
N GLU A 80 -22.77 -10.45 10.55
CA GLU A 80 -24.24 -10.52 10.38
C GLU A 80 -24.70 -11.64 9.42
N ASN A 81 -24.04 -12.80 9.48
CA ASN A 81 -24.24 -13.96 8.58
C ASN A 81 -23.86 -13.73 7.12
N GLU A 82 -23.23 -12.61 6.78
CA GLU A 82 -22.70 -12.32 5.45
C GLU A 82 -21.19 -12.56 5.40
N LYS A 83 -20.73 -13.23 4.34
CA LYS A 83 -19.31 -13.35 4.04
C LYS A 83 -18.80 -12.06 3.40
N ARG A 84 -17.92 -11.37 4.11
CA ARG A 84 -17.25 -10.14 3.68
C ARG A 84 -15.74 -10.39 3.55
N TRP A 85 -15.03 -9.44 2.96
CA TRP A 85 -13.58 -9.51 2.75
C TRP A 85 -12.89 -8.30 3.39
N LYS A 86 -11.70 -8.55 3.93
CA LYS A 86 -10.76 -7.50 4.32
C LYS A 86 -9.46 -7.68 3.55
N THR A 87 -8.93 -6.58 3.03
CA THR A 87 -7.60 -6.52 2.41
C THR A 87 -6.64 -5.89 3.40
N SER A 88 -5.43 -6.41 3.54
CA SER A 88 -4.43 -5.88 4.47
C SER A 88 -3.01 -6.14 3.95
N THR A 89 -2.05 -5.38 4.47
CA THR A 89 -0.63 -5.63 4.21
C THR A 89 0.08 -6.25 5.40
N HIS A 90 1.05 -7.11 5.11
CA HIS A 90 2.06 -7.58 6.04
C HIS A 90 3.39 -7.63 5.29
N LEU A 91 4.23 -6.62 5.50
CA LEU A 91 5.41 -6.37 4.65
C LEU A 91 6.74 -6.78 5.29
N GLN A 92 6.71 -7.28 6.53
CA GLN A 92 7.91 -7.69 7.23
C GLN A 92 8.40 -9.06 6.74
N THR A 93 9.67 -9.25 6.41
CA THR A 93 10.77 -8.26 6.43
C THR A 93 11.07 -7.59 5.09
N GLN A 94 10.68 -8.19 3.96
CA GLN A 94 11.06 -7.78 2.59
C GLN A 94 9.92 -8.02 1.58
N GLU A 95 8.68 -7.77 2.03
CA GLU A 95 7.49 -8.03 1.21
C GLU A 95 6.88 -6.74 0.67
N ALA A 96 7.47 -5.57 0.98
CA ALA A 96 7.04 -4.31 0.37
C ALA A 96 7.24 -4.31 -1.15
N ARG A 97 8.31 -4.97 -1.64
CA ARG A 97 8.56 -5.21 -3.07
C ARG A 97 7.46 -6.01 -3.77
N SER A 98 6.62 -6.74 -3.03
CA SER A 98 5.49 -7.47 -3.58
C SER A 98 4.22 -6.62 -3.66
N LEU A 99 4.21 -5.44 -3.01
CA LEU A 99 3.11 -4.48 -3.06
C LEU A 99 3.39 -3.37 -4.07
N PHE A 100 4.56 -2.73 -4.00
CA PHE A 100 4.96 -1.68 -4.95
C PHE A 100 6.48 -1.71 -5.21
N PRO A 101 6.95 -1.33 -6.41
CA PRO A 101 8.38 -1.20 -6.69
C PRO A 101 9.06 -0.18 -5.78
N CYS A 102 10.08 -0.59 -5.01
CA CYS A 102 10.74 0.28 -4.03
C CYS A 102 12.15 -0.17 -3.63
N ILE A 103 12.91 0.69 -2.95
CA ILE A 103 14.16 0.28 -2.30
C ILE A 103 13.84 -0.43 -0.98
N ASP A 104 13.47 -1.71 -1.09
CA ASP A 104 13.04 -2.56 0.02
C ASP A 104 14.19 -3.08 0.91
N THR A 105 14.87 -2.13 1.56
CA THR A 105 15.91 -2.34 2.58
C THR A 105 15.62 -1.49 3.81
N PRO A 106 15.80 -1.99 5.05
CA PRO A 106 15.48 -1.25 6.27
C PRO A 106 16.14 0.14 6.37
N GLU A 107 17.34 0.30 5.82
CA GLU A 107 18.13 1.53 5.88
C GLU A 107 17.61 2.63 4.94
N ALA A 108 16.92 2.23 3.86
CA ALA A 108 16.36 3.14 2.86
C ALA A 108 15.01 3.72 3.32
N LYS A 109 15.08 4.59 4.35
CA LYS A 109 13.88 5.21 4.92
C LYS A 109 13.37 6.34 4.05
N ALA A 110 12.04 6.44 3.96
CA ALA A 110 11.35 7.51 3.24
C ALA A 110 10.08 7.90 3.99
N TYR A 111 9.49 9.04 3.61
CA TYR A 111 8.11 9.34 3.94
C TYR A 111 7.20 8.79 2.84
N PHE A 112 5.96 8.48 3.19
CA PHE A 112 4.95 8.00 2.25
C PHE A 112 3.78 8.97 2.22
N GLU A 113 3.40 9.38 1.01
CA GLU A 113 2.16 10.08 0.71
C GLU A 113 1.29 9.10 -0.06
N THR A 114 0.06 8.88 0.40
CA THR A 114 -0.73 7.73 -0.06
C THR A 114 -2.20 8.10 -0.21
N ASN A 115 -2.75 7.70 -1.36
CA ASN A 115 -4.17 7.68 -1.64
C ASN A 115 -4.58 6.23 -1.88
N ILE A 116 -5.73 5.83 -1.34
CA ILE A 116 -6.27 4.48 -1.51
C ILE A 116 -7.66 4.60 -2.13
N THR A 117 -7.82 4.11 -3.34
CA THR A 117 -9.12 3.94 -4.00
C THR A 117 -9.67 2.56 -3.67
N HIS A 118 -10.86 2.50 -3.09
CA HIS A 118 -11.48 1.28 -2.55
C HIS A 118 -12.99 1.25 -2.81
N PRO A 119 -13.65 0.07 -2.73
CA PRO A 119 -15.09 -0.02 -2.94
C PRO A 119 -15.85 0.89 -1.96
N SER A 120 -16.86 1.60 -2.46
CA SER A 120 -17.71 2.43 -1.61
C SER A 120 -18.41 1.58 -0.54
N GLY A 121 -18.60 2.16 0.65
CA GLY A 121 -19.10 1.43 1.84
C GLY A 121 -18.03 0.63 2.60
N THR A 122 -16.78 0.63 2.15
CA THR A 122 -15.62 0.18 2.93
C THR A 122 -14.84 1.37 3.49
N GLN A 123 -13.93 1.12 4.42
CA GLN A 123 -12.99 2.10 4.95
C GLN A 123 -11.57 1.68 4.62
N ALA A 124 -10.75 2.63 4.18
CA ALA A 124 -9.31 2.49 4.12
C ALA A 124 -8.65 3.00 5.40
N LEU A 125 -7.64 2.27 5.86
CA LEU A 125 -6.74 2.65 6.94
C LEU A 125 -5.31 2.68 6.41
N PHE A 126 -4.51 3.58 6.95
CA PHE A 126 -3.09 3.69 6.68
C PHE A 126 -2.32 3.99 7.98
N ASN A 127 -0.99 4.15 7.89
CA ASN A 127 -0.14 4.52 9.02
C ASN A 127 -0.50 5.87 9.67
N THR A 128 -1.20 6.74 8.94
CA THR A 128 -1.56 8.10 9.35
C THR A 128 -3.06 8.33 9.25
N ILE A 129 -3.51 9.48 9.78
CA ILE A 129 -4.92 9.89 9.73
C ILE A 129 -5.33 10.28 8.31
N GLU A 130 -6.57 9.94 7.95
CA GLU A 130 -7.20 10.39 6.72
C GLU A 130 -7.35 11.93 6.70
N THR A 131 -7.05 12.55 5.56
CA THR A 131 -7.18 14.00 5.34
C THR A 131 -8.43 14.35 4.54
N SER A 132 -8.86 13.46 3.65
CA SER A 132 -10.08 13.60 2.86
C SER A 132 -10.61 12.24 2.41
N VAL A 133 -11.93 12.19 2.21
CA VAL A 133 -12.63 11.09 1.57
C VAL A 133 -13.44 11.70 0.44
N ASP A 134 -13.12 11.33 -0.80
CA ASP A 134 -13.78 11.85 -1.99
C ASP A 134 -14.47 10.71 -2.75
N ASP A 135 -15.80 10.80 -2.86
CA ASP A 135 -16.63 9.87 -3.63
C ASP A 135 -16.61 10.17 -5.14
N ASN A 136 -15.97 11.28 -5.56
CA ASN A 136 -15.84 11.71 -6.97
C ASN A 136 -14.41 12.09 -7.36
N GLY A 137 -13.40 11.73 -6.56
CA GLY A 137 -11.99 11.98 -6.92
C GLY A 137 -11.64 11.30 -8.24
N ASP A 138 -10.50 11.61 -8.86
CA ASP A 138 -10.02 10.94 -10.07
C ASP A 138 -9.93 9.41 -9.83
N VAL A 139 -11.06 8.72 -10.01
CA VAL A 139 -11.14 7.28 -10.00
C VAL A 139 -10.37 6.90 -11.23
N ILE A 140 -9.12 6.45 -11.05
CA ILE A 140 -8.42 5.67 -12.06
C ILE A 140 -9.47 4.67 -12.53
N ASP A 141 -9.81 4.70 -13.82
CA ASP A 141 -10.90 3.90 -14.38
C ASP A 141 -10.61 2.41 -14.15
N CYS A 142 -11.04 1.92 -13.00
CA CYS A 142 -10.86 0.56 -12.59
C CYS A 142 -11.99 -0.31 -13.15
N SER A 143 -12.92 0.22 -13.97
CA SER A 143 -14.07 -0.53 -14.51
C SER A 143 -13.65 -1.80 -15.24
N LYS A 144 -12.44 -1.83 -15.80
CA LYS A 144 -11.80 -2.99 -16.42
C LYS A 144 -11.52 -4.16 -15.46
N TYR A 145 -11.45 -3.92 -14.15
CA TYR A 145 -10.96 -4.87 -13.15
C TYR A 145 -12.01 -5.34 -12.11
N LEU A 146 -13.29 -4.95 -12.19
CA LEU A 146 -14.11 -4.88 -10.96
C LEU A 146 -15.51 -5.51 -10.96
N LEU A 147 -15.87 -6.00 -9.75
CA LEU A 147 -17.16 -6.55 -9.30
C LEU A 147 -18.07 -5.52 -8.61
N TYR A 148 -17.60 -4.29 -8.39
CA TYR A 148 -18.30 -3.22 -7.63
C TYR A 148 -18.57 -2.00 -8.50
N SER A 149 -19.76 -1.40 -8.36
CA SER A 149 -20.23 -0.28 -9.19
C SER A 149 -19.73 1.10 -8.75
N GLU A 150 -19.32 1.27 -7.49
CA GLU A 150 -18.94 2.57 -6.91
C GLU A 150 -17.64 2.47 -6.11
N TRP A 151 -16.81 3.51 -6.21
CA TRP A 151 -15.47 3.62 -5.62
C TRP A 151 -15.30 4.95 -4.92
N THR A 152 -14.55 4.93 -3.83
CA THR A 152 -14.21 6.10 -3.03
C THR A 152 -12.68 6.16 -2.88
N THR A 153 -12.11 7.36 -2.95
CA THR A 153 -10.67 7.57 -2.69
C THR A 153 -10.49 8.22 -1.33
N THR A 154 -9.71 7.58 -0.46
CA THR A 154 -9.29 8.14 0.82
C THR A 154 -7.83 8.58 0.74
N SER A 155 -7.56 9.84 1.10
CA SER A 155 -6.22 10.42 1.19
C SER A 155 -5.75 10.46 2.63
N PHE A 156 -4.45 10.33 2.85
CA PHE A 156 -3.86 10.29 4.19
C PHE A 156 -2.76 11.33 4.36
N GLU A 157 -2.50 11.73 5.61
CA GLU A 157 -1.35 12.58 5.92
C GLU A 157 -0.04 11.88 5.56
N ARG A 158 0.98 12.66 5.21
CA ARG A 158 2.33 12.17 4.99
C ARG A 158 2.87 11.49 6.25
N THR A 159 3.48 10.32 6.10
CA THR A 159 4.14 9.63 7.23
C THR A 159 5.39 10.38 7.70
N SER A 160 5.80 10.10 8.94
CA SER A 160 7.20 10.31 9.32
C SER A 160 8.13 9.41 8.50
N VAL A 161 9.43 9.74 8.48
CA VAL A 161 10.45 8.92 7.79
C VAL A 161 10.51 7.54 8.44
N MET A 162 10.23 6.50 7.65
CA MET A 162 10.15 5.11 8.10
C MET A 162 10.64 4.14 7.02
N SER A 163 10.91 2.90 7.41
CA SER A 163 11.31 1.83 6.49
C SER A 163 10.09 1.24 5.77
N THR A 164 10.29 0.69 4.57
CA THR A 164 9.24 0.11 3.71
C THR A 164 8.43 -0.99 4.40
N TYR A 165 9.06 -1.83 5.23
CA TYR A 165 8.36 -2.93 5.92
C TYR A 165 7.29 -2.47 6.93
N LEU A 166 7.29 -1.20 7.34
CA LEU A 166 6.28 -0.62 8.24
C LEU A 166 5.06 -0.08 7.48
N PHE A 167 5.09 -0.05 6.15
CA PHE A 167 3.95 0.41 5.35
C PHE A 167 2.75 -0.51 5.59
N ALA A 168 1.69 0.05 6.16
CA ALA A 168 0.53 -0.69 6.62
C ALA A 168 -0.73 -0.05 6.04
N LEU A 169 -1.47 -0.81 5.23
CA LEU A 169 -2.82 -0.45 4.84
C LEU A 169 -3.80 -1.58 5.17
N ALA A 170 -5.06 -1.19 5.33
CA ALA A 170 -6.17 -2.13 5.41
C ALA A 170 -7.43 -1.54 4.78
N VAL A 171 -8.21 -2.36 4.08
CA VAL A 171 -9.51 -1.98 3.50
C VAL A 171 -10.55 -2.99 3.97
N SER A 172 -11.61 -2.52 4.63
CA SER A 172 -12.73 -3.38 5.04
C SER A 172 -13.98 -2.58 5.42
N SER A 173 -15.13 -3.24 5.44
CA SER A 173 -16.37 -2.73 6.05
C SER A 173 -16.56 -3.18 7.51
N MET A 174 -15.46 -3.47 8.23
CA MET A 174 -15.51 -3.90 9.62
C MET A 174 -15.94 -2.73 10.53
N PRO A 175 -16.92 -2.94 11.43
CA PRO A 175 -17.27 -1.91 12.41
C PRO A 175 -16.10 -1.63 13.36
N TYR A 176 -16.09 -0.41 13.88
CA TYR A 176 -15.08 0.03 14.83
C TYR A 176 -15.73 0.81 15.98
N LYS A 177 -15.01 0.88 17.09
CA LYS A 177 -15.23 1.90 18.12
C LYS A 177 -14.11 2.90 18.05
N GLU A 178 -14.35 4.10 18.54
CA GLU A 178 -13.35 5.15 18.56
C GLU A 178 -13.34 5.85 19.92
N THR A 179 -12.15 6.19 20.38
CA THR A 179 -11.94 6.99 21.59
C THR A 179 -10.67 7.83 21.43
N HIS A 180 -10.44 8.74 22.37
CA HIS A 180 -9.24 9.58 22.41
C HIS A 180 -8.51 9.39 23.74
N THR A 181 -7.18 9.34 23.68
CA THR A 181 -6.34 9.40 24.89
C THR A 181 -6.39 10.80 25.50
N ARG A 182 -5.86 10.96 26.71
CA ARG A 182 -5.75 12.27 27.37
C ARG A 182 -4.97 13.30 26.55
N ASN A 183 -4.03 12.85 25.72
CA ASN A 183 -3.21 13.71 24.87
C ASN A 183 -3.81 13.88 23.46
N GLY A 184 -5.07 13.49 23.24
CA GLY A 184 -5.77 13.66 21.96
C GLY A 184 -5.46 12.61 20.90
N VAL A 185 -4.66 11.59 21.20
CA VAL A 185 -4.40 10.49 20.24
C VAL A 185 -5.69 9.70 20.01
N ARG A 186 -6.14 9.62 18.76
CA ARG A 186 -7.29 8.82 18.34
C ARG A 186 -6.95 7.33 18.35
N VAL A 187 -7.80 6.53 19.01
CA VAL A 187 -7.64 5.08 19.12
C VAL A 187 -8.89 4.41 18.56
N ARG A 188 -8.70 3.59 17.51
CA ARG A 188 -9.79 2.94 16.79
C ARG A 188 -9.59 1.41 16.71
N PRO A 189 -10.15 0.63 17.65
CA PRO A 189 -10.23 -0.81 17.51
C PRO A 189 -11.28 -1.22 16.46
N ASN A 190 -10.82 -1.88 15.40
CA ASN A 190 -11.69 -2.51 14.40
C ASN A 190 -11.86 -3.98 14.76
N THR A 191 -13.09 -4.38 15.12
CA THR A 191 -13.36 -5.75 15.55
C THR A 191 -14.79 -6.13 15.22
N ILE A 192 -14.97 -7.40 14.87
CA ILE A 192 -16.28 -8.06 14.83
C ILE A 192 -16.45 -8.93 16.08
N ARG A 193 -17.70 -9.18 16.47
CA ARG A 193 -18.00 -10.29 17.40
C ARG A 193 -17.96 -11.58 16.61
N GLU A 194 -17.04 -12.48 16.93
CA GLU A 194 -17.12 -13.84 16.44
C GLU A 194 -18.27 -14.56 17.16
N TYR A 195 -19.29 -14.98 16.42
CA TYR A 195 -20.21 -16.02 16.89
C TYR A 195 -19.58 -17.38 16.55
N SER A 196 -18.69 -17.89 17.40
CA SER A 196 -18.39 -19.31 17.36
C SER A 196 -19.48 -20.05 18.14
N SER A 197 -20.12 -21.02 17.50
CA SER A 197 -21.02 -21.97 18.18
C SER A 197 -20.25 -22.99 19.03
N ALA A 198 -18.95 -22.84 19.21
CA ALA A 198 -18.13 -23.64 20.09
C ALA A 198 -17.03 -22.78 20.74
N GLN A 199 -17.01 -22.80 22.07
CA GLN A 199 -16.01 -22.24 22.99
C GLN A 199 -16.16 -20.75 23.37
N ARG A 200 -16.79 -20.56 24.54
CA ARG A 200 -16.50 -19.46 25.45
C ARG A 200 -14.99 -19.47 25.78
N ARG A 201 -14.35 -18.29 25.71
CA ARG A 201 -12.91 -17.98 25.92
C ARG A 201 -12.10 -18.31 24.65
N ASP A 202 -11.51 -17.37 23.90
CA ASP A 202 -10.88 -16.10 24.21
C ASP A 202 -11.17 -15.03 23.14
N HIS A 203 -10.98 -13.76 23.47
CA HIS A 203 -11.21 -12.65 22.54
C HIS A 203 -10.06 -12.60 21.52
N VAL A 204 -10.28 -13.09 20.30
CA VAL A 204 -9.34 -12.84 19.20
C VAL A 204 -9.70 -11.51 18.55
N GLY A 205 -9.32 -10.42 19.21
CA GLY A 205 -9.24 -9.12 18.56
C GLY A 205 -8.00 -9.10 17.66
N THR A 206 -8.14 -8.70 16.40
CA THR A 206 -6.97 -8.24 15.63
C THR A 206 -6.65 -6.83 16.12
N ALA A 207 -5.81 -6.74 17.14
CA ALA A 207 -5.14 -5.50 17.50
C ALA A 207 -3.86 -5.41 16.66
N THR A 208 -3.90 -4.67 15.57
CA THR A 208 -2.66 -4.22 14.93
C THR A 208 -2.13 -3.04 15.73
N LEU A 209 -1.45 -3.36 16.84
CA LEU A 209 -0.62 -2.41 17.58
C LEU A 209 0.75 -2.36 16.89
N TYR A 210 1.00 -1.36 16.05
CA TYR A 210 2.37 -0.93 15.80
C TYR A 210 2.73 0.10 16.87
N GLY A 211 3.23 -0.40 18.00
CA GLY A 211 3.90 0.41 18.99
C GLY A 211 5.39 0.47 18.68
N TRP A 212 5.96 1.67 18.76
CA TRP A 212 7.31 1.86 19.29
C TRP A 212 7.17 2.36 20.72
#